data_AF-A0A939AHK1-F1
#
_entry.id   AF-A0A939AHK1-F1
#
_cell.length_a   1.000
_cell.length_b   1.000
_cell.length_c   1.000
_cell.angle_alpha   90.00
_cell.angle_beta   90.00
_cell.angle_gamma   90.00
#
_symmetry.space_group_name_H-M   'P 1'
#
loop_
_entity.id
_entity.type
_entity.pdbx_description
1 polymer ?
#
loop_
_entity_poly.entity_id
_entity_poly.type
_entity_poly.pdbx_seq_one_letter_code
_entity_poly.pdbx_strand_id
1 'polypeptide(L)'
;MTTIGELIPVLQTAIGPVILISGVGLLLLSMTNRLSRVIDRARNLLALSEATGGPQRQKILAQIDILWSQARLIRWSILFAAVSLLCAALLIIVLFITALFGIEDAWLLTLIFIVCMASLIASLIIFITDINRSLAAFKVELYGYEGEKGHKS
;
A
#
# COMPACT_ATOMS: atom_id res chain seq x y z
N MET A 1 12.46 7.05 -40.81
CA MET A 1 11.09 6.50 -40.69
C MET A 1 11.22 5.25 -39.83
N THR A 2 10.76 5.29 -38.58
CA THR A 2 10.80 4.12 -37.69
C THR A 2 9.85 3.07 -38.24
N THR A 3 10.38 1.95 -38.71
CA THR A 3 9.56 0.84 -39.25
C THR A 3 8.88 0.09 -38.11
N ILE A 4 7.71 -0.51 -38.35
CA ILE A 4 6.97 -1.32 -37.35
C ILE A 4 7.87 -2.41 -36.73
N GLY A 5 8.84 -2.92 -37.48
CA GLY A 5 9.83 -3.90 -37.00
C GLY A 5 10.69 -3.41 -35.83
N GLU A 6 10.97 -2.11 -35.72
CA GLU A 6 11.75 -1.52 -34.62
C GLU A 6 10.91 -1.29 -33.35
N LEU A 7 9.57 -1.20 -33.47
CA LEU A 7 8.69 -1.07 -32.30
C LEU A 7 8.45 -2.41 -31.60
N ILE A 8 8.51 -3.53 -32.31
CA ILE A 8 8.23 -4.86 -31.72
C ILE A 8 9.14 -5.17 -30.51
N PRO A 9 10.48 -5.02 -30.58
CA PRO A 9 11.36 -5.25 -29.44
C PRO A 9 11.08 -4.31 -28.26
N VAL A 10 10.69 -3.07 -28.55
CA VAL A 10 10.41 -2.05 -27.53
C VAL A 10 9.12 -2.38 -26.79
N LEU A 11 8.08 -2.79 -27.53
CA LEU A 11 6.84 -3.28 -26.96
C LEU A 11 7.06 -4.49 -26.07
N GLN A 12 7.91 -5.44 -26.49
CA GLN A 12 8.29 -6.59 -25.67
C GLN A 12 9.03 -6.18 -24.39
N THR A 13 9.95 -5.21 -24.50
CA THR A 13 10.69 -4.69 -23.33
C THR A 13 9.76 -3.97 -22.34
N ALA A 14 8.72 -3.30 -22.83
CA ALA A 14 7.72 -2.63 -22.00
C ALA A 14 6.80 -3.59 -21.22
N ILE A 15 6.75 -4.88 -21.56
CA ILE A 15 5.91 -5.88 -20.87
C ILE A 15 6.28 -5.98 -19.38
N GLY A 16 7.58 -5.94 -19.04
CA GLY A 16 8.04 -6.05 -17.65
C GLY A 16 7.46 -4.96 -16.74
N PRO A 17 7.66 -3.66 -17.05
CA PRO A 17 7.05 -2.56 -16.32
C PRO A 17 5.50 -2.62 -16.28
N VAL A 18 4.84 -3.02 -17.36
CA VAL A 18 3.37 -3.14 -17.40
C VAL A 18 2.86 -4.21 -16.44
N ILE A 19 3.53 -5.37 -16.38
CA ILE A 19 3.19 -6.44 -15.42
C ILE A 19 3.37 -5.93 -13.98
N LEU A 20 4.46 -5.21 -13.71
CA LEU A 20 4.68 -4.57 -12.40
C LEU A 20 3.56 -3.59 -12.05
N ILE A 21 3.13 -2.73 -12.97
CA ILE A 21 2.01 -1.81 -12.76
C ILE A 21 0.74 -2.57 -12.37
N SER A 22 0.42 -3.65 -13.07
CA SER A 22 -0.73 -4.49 -12.74
C SER A 22 -0.62 -5.11 -11.35
N GLY A 23 0.53 -5.68 -11.01
CA GLY A 23 0.78 -6.25 -9.68
C GLY A 23 0.66 -5.24 -8.56
N VAL A 24 1.26 -4.05 -8.72
CA VAL A 24 1.18 -2.95 -7.75
C VAL A 24 -0.23 -2.38 -7.67
N GLY A 25 -0.97 -2.32 -8.77
CA GLY A 25 -2.37 -1.92 -8.81
C GLY A 25 -3.27 -2.82 -7.94
N LEU A 26 -3.05 -4.14 -8.00
CA LEU A 26 -3.76 -5.09 -7.14
C LEU A 26 -3.39 -4.91 -5.66
N LEU A 27 -2.11 -4.66 -5.36
CA LEU A 27 -1.66 -4.36 -3.99
C LEU A 27 -2.31 -3.07 -3.45
N LEU A 28 -2.35 -2.00 -4.26
CA LEU A 28 -3.02 -0.74 -3.92
C LEU A 28 -4.51 -0.94 -3.65
N LEU A 29 -5.19 -1.74 -4.47
CA LEU A 29 -6.60 -2.07 -4.26
C LEU A 29 -6.81 -2.80 -2.93
N SER A 30 -5.97 -3.80 -2.63
CA SER A 30 -6.01 -4.53 -1.36
C SER A 30 -5.79 -3.62 -0.14
N MET A 31 -4.78 -2.74 -0.20
CA MET A 31 -4.50 -1.75 0.85
C MET A 31 -5.64 -0.76 1.04
N THR A 32 -6.18 -0.23 -0.06
CA THR A 32 -7.30 0.72 -0.04
C THR A 32 -8.53 0.08 0.58
N ASN A 33 -8.85 -1.17 0.21
CA ASN A 33 -9.95 -1.93 0.81
C ASN A 33 -9.74 -2.14 2.32
N ARG A 34 -8.51 -2.41 2.75
CA ARG A 34 -8.18 -2.55 4.17
C ARG A 34 -8.32 -1.22 4.92
N LEU A 35 -7.86 -0.11 4.34
CA LEU A 35 -8.01 1.22 4.91
C LEU A 35 -9.48 1.59 5.09
N SER A 36 -10.33 1.34 4.08
CA SER A 36 -11.77 1.59 4.17
C SER A 36 -12.39 0.83 5.35
N ARG A 37 -12.07 -0.46 5.53
CA ARG A 37 -12.55 -1.24 6.68
C ARG A 37 -12.12 -0.67 8.03
N VAL A 38 -10.87 -0.19 8.14
CA VAL A 38 -10.38 0.45 9.38
C VAL A 38 -11.13 1.76 9.65
N ILE A 39 -11.35 2.58 8.63
CA ILE A 39 -12.11 3.84 8.72
C ILE A 39 -13.56 3.56 9.11
N ASP A 40 -14.21 2.58 8.49
CA ASP A 40 -15.60 2.22 8.78
C ASP A 40 -15.74 1.69 10.22
N ARG A 41 -14.78 0.89 10.70
CA ARG A 41 -14.75 0.45 12.11
C ARG A 41 -14.57 1.63 13.06
N ALA A 42 -13.71 2.59 12.73
CA ALA A 42 -13.52 3.80 13.53
C ALA A 42 -14.80 4.66 13.57
N ARG A 43 -15.52 4.80 12.44
CA ARG A 43 -16.81 5.49 12.38
C ARG A 43 -17.87 4.83 13.24
N ASN A 44 -17.97 3.50 13.20
CA ASN A 44 -18.92 2.75 14.03
C ASN A 44 -18.63 2.93 15.52
N LEU A 45 -17.35 2.90 15.92
CA LEU A 45 -16.94 3.17 17.30
C LEU A 45 -17.25 4.62 17.71
N LEU A 46 -17.06 5.58 16.80
CA LEU A 46 -17.38 6.99 17.05
C LEU A 46 -18.88 7.15 17.34
N ALA A 47 -19.74 6.55 16.51
CA ALA A 47 -21.20 6.55 16.71
C ALA A 47 -21.61 5.89 18.05
N LEU A 48 -20.94 4.79 18.42
CA LEU A 48 -21.18 4.13 19.71
C LEU A 48 -20.74 5.01 20.90
N SER A 49 -19.67 5.80 20.73
CA SER A 49 -19.19 6.74 21.75
C SER A 49 -20.14 7.92 21.99
N GLU A 50 -20.91 8.30 20.98
CA GLU A 50 -21.94 9.34 21.09
C GLU A 50 -23.20 8.81 21.81
N ALA A 51 -23.51 7.54 21.64
CA ALA A 51 -24.61 6.86 22.33
C ALA A 51 -24.28 6.44 23.77
N THR A 52 -23.00 6.51 24.19
CA THR A 52 -22.53 6.01 25.49
C THR A 52 -21.89 7.11 26.34
N GLY A 53 -22.36 7.29 27.59
CA GLY A 53 -21.81 8.25 28.54
C GLY A 53 -20.78 7.66 29.53
N GLY A 54 -19.98 8.52 30.17
CA GLY A 54 -19.13 8.14 31.31
C GLY A 54 -17.83 7.38 30.97
N PRO A 55 -17.29 6.56 31.89
CA PRO A 55 -15.99 5.88 31.74
C PRO A 55 -15.88 4.98 30.49
N GLN A 56 -17.02 4.46 30.03
CA GLN A 56 -17.09 3.62 28.83
C GLN A 56 -16.80 4.41 27.55
N ARG A 57 -17.16 5.70 27.50
CA ARG A 57 -16.84 6.60 26.39
C ARG A 57 -15.33 6.81 26.25
N GLN A 58 -14.61 6.96 27.37
CA GLN A 58 -13.14 7.13 27.35
C GLN A 58 -12.43 5.89 26.80
N LYS A 59 -12.92 4.68 27.14
CA LYS A 59 -12.38 3.43 26.58
C LYS A 59 -12.60 3.35 25.06
N ILE A 60 -13.78 3.74 24.57
CA ILE A 60 -14.09 3.75 23.13
C ILE A 60 -13.22 4.77 22.38
N LEU A 61 -13.04 5.98 22.94
CA LEU A 61 -12.18 7.01 22.34
C LEU A 61 -10.71 6.57 22.28
N ALA A 62 -10.20 5.88 23.30
CA ALA A 62 -8.86 5.30 23.28
C ALA A 62 -8.68 4.25 22.18
N GLN A 63 -9.69 3.41 21.93
CA GLN A 63 -9.66 2.45 20.81
C GLN A 63 -9.64 3.16 19.45
N ILE A 64 -10.41 4.24 19.30
CA ILE A 64 -10.44 5.04 18.06
C ILE A 64 -9.06 5.63 17.76
N ASP A 65 -8.35 6.13 18.75
CA ASP A 65 -7.01 6.69 18.56
C ASP A 65 -5.99 5.64 18.09
N ILE A 66 -6.08 4.42 18.65
CA ILE A 66 -5.27 3.27 18.19
C ILE A 66 -5.57 2.94 16.72
N LEU A 67 -6.84 2.92 16.31
CA LEU A 67 -7.24 2.69 14.91
C LEU A 67 -6.71 3.79 13.97
N TRP A 68 -6.74 5.06 14.41
CA TRP A 68 -6.20 6.18 13.65
C TRP A 68 -4.69 6.10 13.45
N SER A 69 -3.94 5.59 14.44
CA SER A 69 -2.50 5.35 14.29
C SER A 69 -2.21 4.31 13.21
N GLN A 70 -3.01 3.23 13.13
CA GLN A 70 -2.88 2.18 12.11
C GLN A 70 -3.25 2.71 10.71
N ALA A 71 -4.30 3.51 10.61
CA ALA A 71 -4.71 4.12 9.34
C ALA A 71 -3.59 5.00 8.72
N ARG A 72 -2.75 5.63 9.55
CA ARG A 72 -1.59 6.40 9.09
C ARG A 72 -0.54 5.52 8.41
N LEU A 73 -0.21 4.35 8.98
CA LEU A 73 0.77 3.44 8.40
C LEU A 73 0.30 2.86 7.05
N ILE A 74 -0.99 2.54 6.94
CA ILE A 74 -1.60 2.11 5.66
C ILE A 74 -1.49 3.23 4.62
N ARG A 75 -1.77 4.48 5.00
CA ARG A 75 -1.63 5.65 4.10
C ARG A 75 -0.21 5.81 3.56
N TRP A 76 0.81 5.66 4.42
CA TRP A 76 2.21 5.70 3.97
C TRP A 76 2.52 4.58 2.99
N SER A 77 2.04 3.36 3.25
CA SER A 77 2.21 2.22 2.33
C SER A 77 1.60 2.51 0.95
N ILE A 78 0.38 3.04 0.92
CA ILE A 78 -0.31 3.42 -0.33
C ILE A 78 0.49 4.48 -1.09
N LEU A 79 1.06 5.46 -0.39
CA LEU A 79 1.84 6.53 -1.01
C LEU A 79 3.12 5.98 -1.69
N PHE A 80 3.88 5.11 -1.01
CA PHE A 80 5.06 4.48 -1.62
C PHE A 80 4.72 3.54 -2.79
N ALA A 81 3.61 2.80 -2.71
CA ALA A 81 3.13 1.99 -3.82
C ALA A 81 2.72 2.86 -5.01
N ALA A 82 2.03 3.98 -4.77
CA ALA A 82 1.65 4.92 -5.83
C ALA A 82 2.89 5.57 -6.49
N VAL A 83 3.91 5.91 -5.71
CA VAL A 83 5.20 6.42 -6.24
C VAL A 83 5.87 5.36 -7.12
N SER A 84 5.90 4.10 -6.70
CA SER A 84 6.43 3.00 -7.53
C SER A 84 5.65 2.86 -8.84
N LEU A 85 4.31 2.95 -8.79
CA LEU A 85 3.45 2.90 -9.97
C LEU A 85 3.76 4.06 -10.95
N LEU A 86 3.96 5.25 -10.41
CA LEU A 86 4.33 6.44 -11.18
C LEU A 86 5.71 6.27 -11.82
N CYS A 87 6.70 5.76 -11.09
CA CYS A 87 8.01 5.44 -11.66
C CYS A 87 7.93 4.38 -12.77
N ALA A 88 7.10 3.35 -12.60
CA ALA A 88 6.87 2.33 -13.64
C ALA A 88 6.22 2.92 -14.90
N ALA A 89 5.27 3.84 -14.75
CA ALA A 89 4.68 4.56 -15.87
C ALA A 89 5.72 5.44 -16.59
N LEU A 90 6.57 6.15 -15.84
CA LEU A 90 7.67 6.94 -16.39
C LEU A 90 8.68 6.07 -17.16
N LEU A 91 9.00 4.87 -16.66
CA LEU A 91 9.86 3.92 -17.38
C LEU A 91 9.32 3.56 -18.75
N ILE A 92 8.01 3.29 -18.85
CA ILE A 92 7.37 2.99 -20.14
C ILE A 92 7.50 4.19 -21.07
N ILE A 93 7.23 5.41 -20.60
CA ILE A 93 7.39 6.63 -21.41
C ILE A 93 8.84 6.78 -21.90
N VAL A 94 9.83 6.59 -21.03
CA VAL A 94 11.25 6.69 -21.38
C VAL A 94 11.68 5.59 -22.37
N LEU A 95 11.19 4.36 -22.22
CA LEU A 95 11.41 3.27 -23.19
C LEU A 95 10.92 3.66 -24.59
N PHE A 96 9.74 4.26 -24.69
CA PHE A 96 9.20 4.70 -25.98
C PHE A 96 9.95 5.91 -26.54
N ILE A 97 10.37 6.86 -25.71
CA ILE A 97 11.17 8.02 -26.15
C ILE A 97 12.54 7.57 -26.67
N THR A 98 13.25 6.72 -25.93
CA THR A 98 14.56 6.20 -26.33
C THR A 98 14.47 5.42 -27.64
N ALA A 99 13.43 4.62 -27.82
CA ALA A 99 13.14 3.93 -29.07
C ALA A 99 12.86 4.88 -30.25
N LEU A 100 12.09 5.95 -30.03
CA LEU A 100 11.66 6.85 -31.10
C LEU A 100 12.78 7.80 -31.56
N PHE A 101 13.64 8.21 -30.64
CA PHE A 101 14.77 9.11 -30.91
C PHE A 101 16.11 8.38 -31.10
N GLY A 102 16.15 7.05 -30.97
CA GLY A 102 17.39 6.26 -31.07
C GLY A 102 18.41 6.61 -29.99
N ILE A 103 17.96 7.09 -28.83
CA ILE A 103 18.82 7.50 -27.73
C ILE A 103 19.18 6.25 -26.92
N GLU A 104 20.41 5.77 -27.08
CA GLU A 104 20.96 4.60 -26.36
C GLU A 104 21.40 4.95 -24.92
N ASP A 105 20.68 5.85 -24.23
CA ASP A 105 21.08 6.30 -22.90
C ASP A 105 20.56 5.33 -21.82
N ALA A 106 21.17 4.15 -21.79
CA ALA A 106 20.83 3.04 -20.90
C ALA A 106 20.97 3.41 -19.40
N TRP A 107 21.78 4.44 -19.09
CA TRP A 107 22.01 4.90 -17.72
C TRP A 107 20.73 5.48 -17.09
N LEU A 108 20.02 6.35 -17.83
CA LEU A 108 18.79 6.97 -17.34
C LEU A 108 17.70 5.92 -17.05
N LEU A 109 17.54 4.97 -17.97
CA LEU A 109 16.57 3.89 -17.85
C LEU A 109 16.86 3.01 -16.62
N THR A 110 18.13 2.65 -16.43
CA THR A 110 18.59 1.85 -15.29
C THR A 110 18.37 2.58 -13.97
N LEU A 111 18.65 3.88 -13.90
CA LEU A 111 18.48 4.68 -12.69
C LEU A 111 16.99 4.78 -12.28
N ILE A 112 16.10 5.08 -13.23
CA ILE A 112 14.66 5.13 -12.96
C ILE A 112 14.15 3.76 -12.53
N PHE A 113 14.68 2.67 -13.11
CA PHE A 113 14.30 1.31 -12.75
C PHE A 113 14.70 0.95 -11.33
N ILE A 114 15.92 1.29 -10.92
CA ILE A 114 16.39 1.07 -9.55
C ILE A 114 15.53 1.86 -8.56
N VAL A 115 15.23 3.14 -8.85
CA VAL A 115 14.36 3.96 -8.00
C VAL A 115 12.95 3.37 -7.91
N CYS A 116 12.40 2.90 -9.04
CA CYS A 116 11.09 2.24 -9.09
C CYS A 116 11.05 0.99 -8.20
N MET A 117 12.05 0.12 -8.32
CA MET A 117 12.16 -1.11 -7.54
C MET A 117 12.42 -0.83 -6.06
N ALA A 118 13.26 0.15 -5.73
CA ALA A 118 13.51 0.56 -4.35
C ALA A 118 12.25 1.11 -3.69
N SER A 119 11.48 1.96 -4.38
CA SER A 119 10.18 2.46 -3.89
C SER A 119 9.17 1.32 -3.70
N LEU A 120 9.16 0.34 -4.61
CA LEU A 120 8.31 -0.85 -4.48
C LEU A 120 8.66 -1.67 -3.23
N ILE A 121 9.95 -1.95 -3.04
CA ILE A 121 10.45 -2.70 -1.89
C ILE A 121 10.10 -1.97 -0.59
N ALA A 122 10.34 -0.66 -0.52
CA ALA A 122 9.98 0.15 0.64
C ALA A 122 8.47 0.08 0.93
N SER A 123 7.62 0.19 -0.11
CA SER A 123 6.18 0.03 0.03
C SER A 123 5.78 -1.34 0.60
N LEU A 124 6.38 -2.42 0.11
CA LEU A 124 6.10 -3.78 0.58
C LEU A 124 6.53 -3.96 2.04
N ILE A 125 7.70 -3.44 2.43
CA ILE A 125 8.20 -3.53 3.81
C ILE A 125 7.25 -2.82 4.78
N ILE A 126 6.80 -1.60 4.44
CA ILE A 126 5.85 -0.84 5.27
C ILE A 126 4.52 -1.60 5.35
N PHE A 127 4.05 -2.16 4.23
CA PHE A 127 2.84 -2.98 4.20
C PHE A 127 2.90 -4.21 5.09
N ILE A 128 3.99 -4.98 4.99
CA ILE A 128 4.20 -6.19 5.80
C ILE A 128 4.27 -5.83 7.29
N THR A 129 4.99 -4.76 7.61
CA THR A 129 5.10 -4.26 9.00
C THR A 129 3.73 -3.87 9.54
N ASP A 130 2.91 -3.21 8.74
CA ASP A 130 1.56 -2.81 9.10
C ASP A 130 0.60 -4.00 9.27
N ILE A 131 0.69 -5.02 8.40
CA ILE A 131 -0.04 -6.29 8.57
C ILE A 131 0.36 -6.97 9.88
N ASN A 132 1.66 -7.10 10.15
CA ASN A 132 2.17 -7.76 11.34
C ASN A 132 1.72 -7.02 12.61
N ARG A 133 1.67 -5.68 12.60
CA ARG A 133 1.14 -4.90 13.73
C ARG A 133 -0.36 -5.07 13.92
N SER A 134 -1.15 -5.05 12.85
CA SER A 134 -2.59 -5.33 12.94
C SER A 134 -2.85 -6.74 13.51
N LEU A 135 -2.07 -7.75 13.10
CA LEU A 135 -2.20 -9.11 13.62
C LEU A 135 -1.79 -9.21 15.10
N ALA A 136 -0.69 -8.55 15.48
CA ALA A 136 -0.23 -8.54 16.87
C ALA A 136 -1.26 -7.87 17.81
N ALA A 137 -1.84 -6.74 17.39
CA ALA A 137 -2.91 -6.07 18.15
C ALA A 137 -4.15 -6.97 18.29
N PHE A 138 -4.54 -7.67 17.22
CA PHE A 138 -5.66 -8.61 17.26
C PHE A 138 -5.40 -9.81 18.18
N LYS A 139 -4.17 -10.33 18.20
CA LYS A 139 -3.78 -11.43 19.10
C LYS A 139 -3.87 -11.00 20.57
N VAL A 140 -3.47 -9.77 20.89
CA VAL A 140 -3.58 -9.21 22.25
C VAL A 140 -5.04 -9.02 22.66
N GLU A 141 -5.91 -8.57 21.75
CA GLU A 141 -7.36 -8.43 22.00
C GLU A 141 -8.03 -9.81 22.25
N LEU A 142 -7.62 -10.85 21.51
CA LEU A 142 -8.15 -12.21 21.67
C LEU A 142 -7.73 -12.85 23.01
N TYR A 143 -6.44 -12.77 23.37
CA TYR A 143 -5.94 -13.29 24.66
C TYR A 143 -6.46 -12.49 25.86
N GLY A 144 -6.71 -11.18 25.70
CA GLY A 144 -7.39 -10.37 26.71
C GLY A 144 -8.83 -10.83 26.99
N TYR A 145 -9.53 -11.33 25.96
CA TYR A 145 -10.89 -11.86 26.08
C TYR A 145 -10.95 -13.24 26.75
N GLU A 146 -9.93 -14.09 26.55
CA GLU A 146 -9.84 -15.40 27.23
C GLU A 146 -9.49 -15.25 28.72
N GLY A 147 -8.69 -14.25 29.09
CA GLY A 147 -8.36 -13.92 30.48
C GLY A 147 -9.55 -13.43 31.31
N GLU A 148 -10.48 -12.65 30.72
CA GLU A 148 -11.69 -12.20 31.41
C GLU A 148 -12.74 -13.30 31.62
N LYS A 149 -12.78 -14.31 30.74
CA LYS A 149 -13.70 -15.46 30.91
C LYS A 149 -13.23 -16.46 31.97
N GLY A 150 -11.92 -16.56 32.22
CA GLY A 150 -11.36 -17.46 33.23
C GLY A 150 -11.57 -17.03 34.69
N HIS A 151 -11.95 -15.78 34.95
CA HIS A 151 -12.17 -15.26 36.32
C HIS A 151 -13.65 -15.24 36.75
N LYS A 152 -14.56 -15.68 35.88
CA LYS A 152 -16.01 -15.74 36.16
C LYS A 152 -16.56 -17.16 36.25
N SER A 153 -15.70 -18.18 36.28
CA SER A 153 -16.11 -19.58 36.46
C SER A 153 -15.70 -20.12 37.82
#